data_AF-A0A8K0R9A7-F1
#
_entry.id   AF-A0A8K0R9A7-F1
#
_cell.length_a   1.000
_cell.length_b   1.000
_cell.length_c   1.000
_cell.angle_alpha   90.00
_cell.angle_beta   90.00
_cell.angle_gamma   90.00
#
_symmetry.space_group_name_H-M   'P 1'
#
loop_
_entity.id
_entity.type
_entity.pdbx_description
1 polymer ?
#
loop_
_entity_poly.entity_id
_entity_poly.type
_entity_poly.pdbx_seq_one_letter_code
_entity_poly.pdbx_strand_id
1 'polypeptide(L)'
;IIFTCWTRTLDLIQWYLTKSGLDSQQFQRIDGGCPTKKRERILDDFAKDDRLRVLIMTTGTGAVGLNLATANRVFLVEPQWNPSVENQAVARALRLGQKHPVLVTRYVVEQTVEQ
;
A
#
# COMPACT_ATOMS: atom_id res chain seq x y z
N ILE A 1 4.71 1.00 1.19
CA ILE A 1 3.29 0.82 0.84
C ILE A 1 2.56 0.23 2.03
N ILE A 2 1.37 0.74 2.32
CA ILE A 2 0.50 0.25 3.39
C ILE A 2 -0.78 -0.29 2.75
N PHE A 3 -1.08 -1.57 2.97
CA PHE A 3 -2.27 -2.23 2.49
C PHE A 3 -3.29 -2.42 3.62
N THR A 4 -4.56 -2.24 3.29
CA THR A 4 -5.71 -2.46 4.18
C THR A 4 -6.85 -3.13 3.41
N CYS A 5 -7.71 -3.86 4.10
CA CYS A 5 -8.93 -4.42 3.50
C CYS A 5 -10.07 -3.38 3.46
N TRP A 6 -10.09 -2.43 4.40
CA TRP A 6 -11.19 -1.46 4.51
C TRP A 6 -10.80 -0.02 4.20
N THR A 7 -11.70 0.70 3.53
CA THR A 7 -11.56 2.15 3.28
C THR A 7 -11.58 2.95 4.58
N ARG A 8 -12.34 2.51 5.59
CA ARG A 8 -12.36 3.16 6.93
C ARG A 8 -10.99 3.10 7.61
N THR A 9 -10.27 1.99 7.46
CA THR A 9 -8.89 1.86 7.96
C THR A 9 -7.95 2.80 7.19
N LEU A 10 -8.13 2.97 5.87
CA LEU A 10 -7.40 3.99 5.11
C LEU A 10 -7.68 5.40 5.59
N ASP A 11 -8.93 5.74 5.92
CA ASP A 11 -9.29 7.07 6.46
C ASP A 11 -8.53 7.36 7.76
N LEU A 12 -8.46 6.36 8.66
CA LEU A 12 -7.71 6.46 9.91
C LEU A 12 -6.21 6.61 9.66
N ILE A 13 -5.62 5.78 8.81
CA ILE A 13 -4.20 5.86 8.47
C ILE A 13 -3.87 7.22 7.86
N GLN A 14 -4.68 7.69 6.93
CA GLN A 14 -4.53 9.02 6.32
C GLN A 14 -4.56 10.11 7.40
N TRP A 15 -5.50 10.05 8.34
CA TRP A 15 -5.57 11.00 9.45
C TRP A 15 -4.31 10.99 10.32
N TYR A 16 -3.81 9.80 10.69
CA TYR A 16 -2.58 9.66 11.47
C TYR A 16 -1.34 10.14 10.71
N LEU A 17 -1.23 9.86 9.41
CA LEU A 17 -0.13 10.36 8.57
C LEU A 17 -0.13 11.89 8.52
N THR A 18 -1.29 12.51 8.29
CA THR A 18 -1.42 13.97 8.32
C THR A 18 -1.07 14.54 9.70
N LYS A 19 -1.53 13.89 10.78
CA LYS A 19 -1.19 14.31 12.15
C LYS A 19 0.29 14.18 12.47
N SER A 20 0.99 13.22 11.87
CA SER A 20 2.44 13.07 12.00
C SER A 20 3.25 14.08 11.16
N GLY A 21 2.58 15.00 10.46
CA GLY A 21 3.20 16.07 9.69
C GLY A 21 3.44 15.73 8.21
N LEU A 22 2.93 14.59 7.72
CA LEU A 22 3.04 14.26 6.30
C LEU A 22 1.95 14.97 5.49
N ASP A 23 2.35 15.56 4.37
CA ASP A 23 1.45 16.25 3.45
C ASP A 23 1.17 15.44 2.16
N SER A 24 0.40 16.05 1.25
CA SER A 24 0.03 15.43 -0.03
C SER A 24 1.20 15.26 -1.02
N GLN A 25 2.38 15.83 -0.76
CA GLN A 25 3.59 15.56 -1.54
C GLN A 25 4.32 14.33 -1.00
N GLN A 26 4.09 13.96 0.26
CA GLN A 26 4.81 12.87 0.93
C GLN A 26 4.03 11.55 0.97
N PHE A 27 2.69 11.62 0.92
CA PHE A 27 1.86 10.44 0.81
C PHE A 27 0.65 10.60 -0.11
N GLN A 28 0.22 9.50 -0.72
CA GLN A 28 -0.96 9.44 -1.58
C GLN A 28 -1.81 8.21 -1.29
N ARG A 29 -3.08 8.28 -1.66
CA ARG A 29 -4.08 7.23 -1.45
C ARG A 29 -4.63 6.68 -2.76
N ILE A 30 -4.74 5.36 -2.85
CA ILE A 30 -5.40 4.66 -3.95
C ILE A 30 -6.43 3.68 -3.39
N ASP A 31 -7.70 3.87 -3.73
CA ASP A 31 -8.78 2.93 -3.42
C ASP A 31 -9.66 2.67 -4.64
N GLY A 32 -10.74 1.90 -4.46
CA GLY A 32 -11.68 1.55 -5.53
C GLY A 32 -12.41 2.75 -6.14
N GLY A 33 -12.47 3.89 -5.44
CA GLY A 33 -13.05 5.12 -5.95
C GLY A 33 -12.07 5.98 -6.74
N CYS A 34 -10.77 5.65 -6.73
CA CYS A 34 -9.75 6.40 -7.45
C CYS A 34 -9.85 6.16 -8.97
N PRO A 35 -10.14 7.20 -9.79
CA PRO A 35 -10.24 7.08 -11.24
C PRO A 35 -8.92 6.59 -11.85
N THR A 36 -9.00 5.81 -12.94
CA THR A 36 -7.84 5.20 -13.60
C THR A 36 -6.73 6.21 -13.91
N LYS A 37 -7.07 7.35 -14.52
CA LYS A 37 -6.09 8.41 -14.85
C LYS A 37 -5.39 8.98 -13.61
N LYS A 38 -6.12 9.15 -12.51
CA LYS A 38 -5.55 9.65 -11.24
C LYS A 38 -4.63 8.60 -10.63
N ARG A 39 -5.03 7.33 -10.69
CA ARG A 39 -4.24 6.19 -10.21
C ARG A 39 -2.91 6.10 -10.96
N GLU A 40 -2.93 6.12 -12.29
CA GLU A 40 -1.72 6.08 -13.12
C GLU A 40 -0.77 7.23 -12.77
N ARG A 41 -1.29 8.44 -12.63
CA ARG A 41 -0.49 9.60 -12.19
C ARG A 41 0.17 9.38 -10.84
N ILE A 42 -0.58 8.90 -9.83
CA ILE A 42 -0.02 8.65 -8.49
C ILE A 42 1.08 7.59 -8.54
N LEU A 43 0.92 6.53 -9.34
CA LEU A 43 1.94 5.49 -9.48
C LEU A 43 3.20 6.01 -10.17
N ASP A 44 3.03 6.82 -11.22
CA ASP A 44 4.14 7.48 -11.91
C ASP A 44 4.89 8.43 -10.99
N ASP A 45 4.16 9.25 -10.22
CA ASP A 45 4.72 10.15 -9.21
C ASP A 45 5.45 9.33 -8.14
N PHE A 46 4.87 8.24 -7.64
CA PHE A 46 5.51 7.35 -6.64
C PHE A 46 6.78 6.68 -7.18
N ALA A 47 6.89 6.48 -8.49
CA ALA A 47 8.07 5.89 -9.11
C ALA A 47 9.18 6.92 -9.42
N LYS A 48 8.83 8.20 -9.60
CA LYS A 48 9.75 9.25 -10.10
C LYS A 48 10.07 10.33 -9.07
N ASP A 49 9.16 10.62 -8.14
CA ASP A 49 9.30 11.67 -7.15
C ASP A 49 9.82 11.10 -5.82
N ASP A 50 11.05 11.48 -5.48
CA ASP A 50 11.70 11.09 -4.22
C ASP A 50 11.00 11.67 -2.98
N ARG A 51 10.09 12.65 -3.12
CA ARG A 51 9.29 13.17 -2.01
C ARG A 51 8.13 12.25 -1.64
N LEU A 52 7.54 11.57 -2.62
CA LEU A 52 6.37 10.71 -2.42
C LEU A 52 6.79 9.33 -1.89
N ARG A 53 7.05 9.24 -0.58
CA ARG A 53 7.60 8.04 0.06
C ARG A 53 6.55 7.02 0.49
N VAL A 54 5.30 7.45 0.69
CA VAL A 54 4.25 6.62 1.29
C VAL A 54 3.05 6.50 0.35
N LEU A 55 2.63 5.27 0.09
CA LEU A 55 1.42 4.97 -0.66
C LEU A 55 0.53 4.10 0.21
N ILE A 56 -0.70 4.55 0.43
CA ILE A 56 -1.73 3.80 1.17
C ILE A 56 -2.79 3.32 0.19
N MET A 57 -3.16 2.04 0.26
CA MET A 57 -4.15 1.49 -0.66
C MET A 57 -4.94 0.32 -0.10
N THR A 58 -6.08 0.04 -0.72
CA THR A 58 -6.81 -1.19 -0.42
C THR A 58 -6.12 -2.39 -1.06
N THR A 59 -6.06 -3.52 -0.37
CA THR A 59 -5.42 -4.76 -0.87
C THR A 59 -6.05 -5.22 -2.18
N GLY A 60 -7.37 -5.05 -2.32
CA GLY A 60 -8.10 -5.36 -3.55
C GLY A 60 -7.65 -4.52 -4.76
N THR A 61 -7.39 -3.22 -4.57
CA THR A 61 -6.84 -2.37 -5.64
C THR A 61 -5.36 -2.64 -5.88
N GLY A 62 -4.63 -3.05 -4.84
CA GLY A 62 -3.24 -3.52 -4.91
C GLY A 62 -3.01 -4.75 -5.78
N ALA A 63 -3.97 -5.67 -5.80
CA ALA A 63 -3.86 -6.94 -6.52
C ALA A 63 -4.00 -6.78 -8.06
N VAL A 64 -4.64 -5.71 -8.53
CA VAL A 64 -4.94 -5.49 -9.95
C VAL A 64 -3.95 -4.56 -10.65
N GLY A 65 -3.01 -5.15 -11.40
CA GLY A 65 -2.30 -4.48 -12.51
C GLY A 65 -1.35 -3.33 -12.16
N LEU A 66 -1.02 -3.07 -10.88
CA LEU A 66 -0.12 -1.98 -10.50
C LEU A 66 1.36 -2.39 -10.61
N ASN A 67 2.21 -1.48 -11.09
CA ASN A 67 3.66 -1.62 -11.04
C ASN A 67 4.19 -0.89 -9.79
N LEU A 68 4.60 -1.65 -8.76
CA LEU A 68 5.02 -1.10 -7.45
C LEU A 68 6.50 -1.39 -7.14
N ALA A 69 7.31 -1.66 -8.17
CA ALA A 69 8.70 -2.10 -8.05
C ALA A 69 9.63 -1.13 -7.30
N THR A 70 9.24 0.13 -7.12
CA THR A 70 9.99 1.14 -6.35
C THR A 70 9.85 0.93 -4.83
N ALA A 71 8.85 0.20 -4.35
CA ALA A 71 8.60 0.02 -2.93
C ALA A 71 9.45 -1.10 -2.30
N ASN A 72 10.19 -0.78 -1.24
CA ASN A 72 11.00 -1.72 -0.46
C ASN A 72 10.42 -2.04 0.93
N ARG A 73 9.31 -1.40 1.31
CA ARG A 73 8.61 -1.65 2.59
C ARG A 73 7.13 -1.86 2.32
N VAL A 74 6.59 -2.99 2.77
CA VAL A 74 5.18 -3.34 2.65
C VAL A 74 4.64 -3.61 4.04
N PHE A 75 3.55 -2.93 4.39
CA PHE A 75 2.82 -3.12 5.64
C PHE A 75 1.44 -3.66 5.32
N LEU A 76 1.09 -4.82 5.89
CA LEU A 76 -0.24 -5.42 5.83
C LEU A 76 -0.88 -5.18 7.20
N VAL A 77 -1.78 -4.19 7.26
CA VAL A 77 -2.34 -3.70 8.54
C VAL A 77 -3.33 -4.68 9.16
N GLU A 78 -3.96 -5.49 8.32
CA GLU A 78 -4.98 -6.45 8.73
C GLU A 78 -4.92 -7.66 7.78
N PRO A 79 -5.28 -8.86 8.26
CA PRO A 79 -5.29 -10.06 7.44
C PRO A 79 -6.42 -10.00 6.39
N GLN A 80 -6.11 -10.55 5.22
CA GLN A 80 -7.07 -10.78 4.16
C GLN A 80 -7.53 -12.24 4.20
N TRP A 81 -8.85 -12.43 4.15
CA TRP A 81 -9.48 -13.76 4.12
C TRP A 81 -8.97 -14.66 3.01
N ASN A 82 -8.53 -14.06 1.90
CA ASN A 82 -7.88 -14.76 0.81
C ASN A 82 -6.38 -14.44 0.77
N PRO A 83 -5.50 -15.35 1.24
CA PRO A 83 -4.05 -15.17 1.22
C PRO A 83 -3.48 -14.91 -0.19
N SER A 84 -4.16 -15.40 -1.23
CA SER A 84 -3.74 -15.18 -2.61
C SER A 84 -3.78 -13.70 -2.99
N VAL A 85 -4.72 -12.93 -2.43
CA VAL A 85 -4.85 -11.49 -2.70
C VAL A 85 -3.69 -10.72 -2.07
N GLU A 86 -3.30 -11.06 -0.84
CA GLU A 86 -2.10 -10.52 -0.20
C GLU A 86 -0.84 -10.87 -1.01
N ASN A 87 -0.68 -12.15 -1.34
CA ASN A 87 0.49 -12.62 -2.10
C ASN A 87 0.59 -11.91 -3.45
N GLN A 88 -0.53 -11.68 -4.14
CA GLN A 88 -0.55 -10.91 -5.38
C GLN A 88 -0.16 -9.45 -5.15
N ALA A 89 -0.70 -8.79 -4.11
CA ALA A 89 -0.35 -7.41 -3.79
C ALA A 89 1.14 -7.25 -3.41
N VAL A 90 1.68 -8.17 -2.62
CA VAL A 90 3.10 -8.23 -2.24
C VAL A 90 3.97 -8.54 -3.46
N ALA A 91 3.55 -9.46 -4.34
CA ALA A 91 4.26 -9.78 -5.58
C ALA A 91 4.36 -8.57 -6.55
N ARG A 92 3.51 -7.55 -6.42
CA ARG A 92 3.67 -6.30 -7.18
C ARG A 92 4.81 -5.43 -6.69
N ALA A 93 5.16 -5.52 -5.41
CA ALA A 93 6.35 -4.89 -4.85
C ALA A 93 7.59 -5.75 -5.11
N LEU A 94 7.47 -7.07 -4.99
CA LEU A 94 8.55 -8.04 -5.26
C LEU A 94 8.70 -8.27 -6.78
N ARG A 95 9.46 -7.42 -7.47
CA ARG A 95 9.76 -7.63 -8.90
C ARG A 95 11.24 -7.89 -9.15
N LEU A 96 11.50 -8.76 -10.13
CA LEU A 96 12.83 -8.99 -10.70
C LEU A 96 13.43 -7.65 -11.15
N GLY A 97 14.63 -7.31 -10.64
CA GLY A 97 15.33 -6.06 -10.94
C GLY A 97 15.36 -5.04 -9.78
N GLN A 98 14.66 -5.31 -8.68
CA GLN A 98 14.74 -4.47 -7.50
C GLN A 98 16.09 -4.62 -6.80
N LYS A 99 16.79 -3.50 -6.58
CA LYS A 99 18.13 -3.47 -5.98
C LYS A 99 18.14 -3.59 -4.45
N HIS A 100 16.99 -3.39 -3.81
CA HIS A 100 16.85 -3.37 -2.36
C HIS A 100 15.93 -4.50 -1.90
N PRO A 101 16.23 -5.13 -0.75
CA PRO A 101 15.35 -6.14 -0.18
C PRO A 101 14.00 -5.51 0.19
N VAL A 102 12.91 -6.21 -0.13
CA VAL A 102 11.56 -5.83 0.28
C VAL A 102 11.27 -6.47 1.62
N LEU A 103 10.99 -5.64 2.64
CA LEU A 103 10.47 -6.13 3.92
C LEU A 103 8.94 -6.07 3.91
N VAL A 104 8.32 -7.21 4.19
CA VAL A 104 6.88 -7.34 4.39
C VAL A 104 6.60 -7.52 5.88
N THR A 105 5.87 -6.59 6.47
CA THR A 105 5.41 -6.64 7.85
C THR A 105 3.92 -6.90 7.87
N ARG A 106 3.49 -8.01 8.48
CA ARG A 106 2.07 -8.31 8.72
C ARG A 106 1.74 -8.06 10.17
N TYR A 107 0.73 -7.25 10.43
CA TYR A 107 0.17 -7.05 11.77
C TYR A 107 -0.89 -8.11 12.03
N VAL A 108 -0.84 -8.72 13.20
CA VAL A 108 -1.77 -9.75 13.68
C VAL A 108 -2.03 -9.48 15.16
N VAL A 109 -3.29 -9.46 15.57
CA VAL A 109 -3.65 -9.32 16.99
C VAL A 109 -3.68 -10.70 17.65
N GLU A 110 -2.94 -10.84 18.76
CA GLU A 110 -2.88 -12.09 19.51
C GLU A 110 -4.22 -12.44 20.17
N GLN A 111 -4.51 -13.74 20.28
CA GLN A 111 -5.72 -14.27 20.89
C GLN A 111 -7.02 -13.78 20.21
N THR A 112 -6.98 -13.59 18.89
CA THR A 112 -8.13 -13.18 18.08
C THR A 112 -8.30 -14.09 16.86
N VAL A 113 -9.36 -13.85 16.10
CA VAL A 113 -9.64 -14.53 14.81
C VAL A 113 -8.59 -14.27 13.73
N GLU A 114 -7.61 -13.39 13.98
CA GLU A 114 -6.52 -13.08 13.04
C GLU A 114 -5.33 -14.05 13.14
N GLN A 115 -5.25 -14.86 14.20
CA GLN A 115 -4.25 -15.93 14.37
C GLN A 115 -4.62 -17.18 13.57
#